data_AF-A0A7C4QKU1-F1
#
_entry.id   AF-A0A7C4QKU1-F1
#
_cell.length_a   1.000
_cell.length_b   1.000
_cell.length_c   1.000
_cell.angle_alpha   90.00
_cell.angle_beta   90.00
_cell.angle_gamma   90.00
#
_symmetry.space_group_name_H-M   'P 1'
#
loop_
_entity.id
_entity.type
_entity.pdbx_description
1 polymer ?
#
loop_
_entity_poly.entity_id
_entity_poly.type
_entity_poly.pdbx_seq_one_letter_code
_entity_poly.pdbx_strand_id
1 'polypeptide(L)'
;REVMKQASSGALGGIIGVVSTLIEASGEHELAIEAALGSHTQDIVVEHAEDGKAAVEWLKRSGRGRATFLPLDLIEARETPSRLAEMLRQPGVIGVAADLVRYDPKITNAIRHLLGAVVVCQDLDTAIRLERSGYRARFVTLEGELVTPHGAITGGSVKSQGLLHRTREIRELANQLAAWEEREAAVAREVEALREQVAQLRTTAQKLASSITTQEIEAARARKDLEVVQQKFAEKQASLTVLEQRRARLEEELALQRRTFDETSERLAALRGEITQLEEELSRCESESSQRQLELAERMRGGDRRADQQPQAVERDVAGGQPGPGRPGPARPPGAGGG
;
A
#
# COMPACT_ATOMS: atom_id res chain seq x y z
N ARG A 1 25.15 52.35 -19.77
CA ARG A 1 23.82 51.73 -19.48
C ARG A 1 22.85 51.89 -20.63
N GLU A 2 22.55 53.11 -21.06
CA GLU A 2 21.54 53.30 -22.11
C GLU A 2 21.95 52.72 -23.47
N VAL A 3 23.22 52.84 -23.85
CA VAL A 3 23.76 52.19 -25.06
C VAL A 3 23.52 50.67 -25.02
N MET A 4 23.78 50.02 -23.88
CA MET A 4 23.52 48.58 -23.71
C MET A 4 22.04 48.23 -23.85
N LYS A 5 21.13 49.09 -23.35
CA LYS A 5 19.68 48.88 -23.53
C LYS A 5 19.27 48.93 -25.00
N GLN A 6 19.82 49.89 -25.75
CA GLN A 6 19.55 50.03 -27.19
C GLN A 6 20.18 48.90 -28.02
N ALA A 7 21.34 48.40 -27.59
CA ALA A 7 21.95 47.20 -28.17
C ALA A 7 21.05 45.97 -27.96
N SER A 8 20.54 45.75 -26.74
CA SER A 8 19.62 44.65 -26.45
C SER A 8 18.29 44.73 -27.21
N SER A 9 17.83 45.93 -27.56
CA SER A 9 16.63 46.12 -28.41
C SER A 9 16.93 46.11 -29.92
N GLY A 10 18.18 45.91 -30.33
CA GLY A 10 18.60 45.87 -31.75
C GLY A 10 18.69 47.22 -32.44
N ALA A 11 18.60 48.34 -31.71
CA ALA A 11 18.66 49.69 -32.29
C ALA A 11 20.10 50.16 -32.56
N LEU A 12 21.08 49.56 -31.88
CA LEU A 12 22.51 49.74 -32.14
C LEU A 12 23.14 48.37 -32.38
N GLY A 13 23.82 48.20 -33.51
CA GLY A 13 24.55 46.99 -33.87
C GLY A 13 26.00 47.00 -33.38
N GLY A 14 26.66 45.83 -33.42
CA GLY A 14 28.10 45.69 -33.18
C GLY A 14 28.57 46.04 -31.76
N ILE A 15 27.68 46.18 -30.79
CA ILE A 15 28.04 46.40 -29.38
C ILE A 15 28.34 45.05 -28.72
N ILE A 16 29.59 44.84 -28.29
CA ILE A 16 30.01 43.61 -27.62
C ILE A 16 29.67 43.67 -26.13
N GLY A 17 30.04 44.76 -25.46
CA GLY A 17 29.74 44.91 -24.03
C GLY A 17 30.59 45.95 -23.33
N VAL A 18 30.32 46.11 -22.03
CA VAL A 18 31.10 47.00 -21.15
C VAL A 18 32.30 46.25 -20.60
N VAL A 19 33.48 46.87 -20.53
CA VAL A 19 34.72 46.24 -20.04
C VAL A 19 34.49 45.51 -18.71
N SER A 20 33.82 46.13 -17.74
CA SER A 20 33.52 45.51 -16.42
C SER A 20 32.74 44.20 -16.48
N THR A 21 32.01 43.94 -17.57
CA THR A 21 31.21 42.72 -17.77
C THR A 21 31.92 41.69 -18.63
N LEU A 22 32.99 42.09 -19.34
CA LEU A 22 33.72 41.28 -20.30
C LEU A 22 35.01 40.67 -19.72
N ILE A 23 35.42 41.12 -18.54
CA ILE A 23 36.61 40.62 -17.84
C ILE A 23 36.25 40.03 -16.48
N GLU A 24 37.06 39.09 -16.03
CA GLU A 24 37.02 38.56 -14.67
C GLU A 24 38.40 38.61 -14.03
N ALA A 25 38.50 39.26 -12.87
CA ALA A 25 39.69 39.19 -12.01
C ALA A 25 39.44 38.20 -10.86
N SER A 26 40.50 37.55 -10.37
CA SER A 26 40.42 36.83 -9.09
C SER A 26 40.31 37.83 -7.93
N GLY A 27 39.69 37.43 -6.82
CA GLY A 27 39.42 38.33 -5.69
C GLY A 27 40.67 39.01 -5.10
N GLU A 28 41.84 38.37 -5.19
CA GLU A 28 43.12 38.93 -4.74
C GLU A 28 43.61 40.09 -5.63
N HIS A 29 43.29 40.08 -6.92
CA HIS A 29 43.72 41.11 -7.88
C HIS A 29 42.62 42.11 -8.22
N GLU A 30 41.38 41.87 -7.77
CA GLU A 30 40.19 42.61 -8.18
C GLU A 30 40.31 44.12 -7.94
N LEU A 31 40.80 44.50 -6.76
CA LEU A 31 41.03 45.91 -6.41
C LEU A 31 42.12 46.56 -7.28
N ALA A 32 43.21 45.83 -7.54
CA ALA A 32 44.30 46.28 -8.39
C ALA A 32 43.85 46.48 -9.85
N ILE A 33 43.11 45.52 -10.40
CA ILE A 33 42.58 45.61 -11.77
C ILE A 33 41.56 46.74 -11.89
N GLU A 34 40.70 46.90 -10.89
CA GLU A 34 39.73 47.99 -10.88
C GLU A 34 40.40 49.37 -10.82
N ALA A 35 41.39 49.54 -9.95
CA ALA A 35 42.19 50.76 -9.90
C ALA A 35 42.92 51.00 -11.24
N ALA A 36 43.51 49.96 -11.82
CA ALA A 36 44.18 50.05 -13.12
C ALA A 36 43.25 50.54 -14.24
N LEU A 37 42.03 50.02 -14.30
CA LEU A 37 41.02 50.44 -15.28
C LEU A 37 40.48 51.85 -14.98
N GLY A 38 40.19 52.15 -13.71
CA GLY A 38 39.60 53.43 -13.31
C GLY A 38 38.32 53.73 -14.12
N SER A 39 38.30 54.87 -14.83
CA SER A 39 37.18 55.24 -15.70
C SER A 39 36.95 54.27 -16.87
N HIS A 40 38.01 53.56 -17.32
CA HIS A 40 37.93 52.61 -18.43
C HIS A 40 37.12 51.36 -18.11
N THR A 41 36.80 51.13 -16.83
CA THR A 41 35.91 50.05 -16.39
C THR A 41 34.54 50.11 -17.08
N GLN A 42 34.09 51.31 -17.47
CA GLN A 42 32.80 51.55 -18.14
C GLN A 42 32.91 51.74 -19.66
N ASP A 43 34.11 51.60 -20.25
CA ASP A 43 34.29 51.70 -21.69
C ASP A 43 33.55 50.54 -22.39
N ILE A 44 33.10 50.79 -23.62
CA ILE A 44 32.26 49.86 -24.37
C ILE A 44 33.07 49.30 -25.54
N VAL A 45 33.25 47.98 -25.58
CA VAL A 45 33.89 47.29 -26.70
C VAL A 45 32.89 47.13 -27.84
N VAL A 46 33.30 47.46 -29.06
CA VAL A 46 32.48 47.37 -30.28
C VAL A 46 33.24 46.64 -31.38
N GLU A 47 32.52 45.98 -32.29
CA GLU A 47 33.13 45.19 -33.38
C GLU A 47 33.91 46.09 -34.34
N HIS A 48 33.29 47.18 -34.82
CA HIS A 48 33.89 48.09 -35.80
C HIS A 48 33.81 49.56 -35.38
N ALA A 49 34.66 50.40 -35.96
CA ALA A 49 34.65 51.84 -35.73
C ALA A 49 33.30 52.50 -36.10
N GLU A 50 32.62 51.99 -37.12
CA GLU A 50 31.30 52.44 -37.57
C GLU A 50 30.23 52.23 -36.48
N ASP A 51 30.28 51.11 -35.75
CA ASP A 51 29.35 50.80 -34.66
C ASP A 51 29.50 51.78 -33.50
N GLY A 52 30.76 52.08 -33.14
CA GLY A 52 31.09 53.11 -32.15
C GLY A 52 30.60 54.50 -32.58
N LYS A 53 30.79 54.86 -33.86
CA LYS A 53 30.31 56.13 -34.40
C LYS A 53 28.78 56.25 -34.32
N ALA A 54 28.06 55.21 -34.74
CA ALA A 54 26.60 55.18 -34.67
C ALA A 54 26.09 55.37 -33.23
N ALA A 55 26.74 54.72 -32.26
CA ALA A 55 26.41 54.85 -30.85
C ALA A 55 26.71 56.27 -30.30
N VAL A 56 27.81 56.91 -30.72
CA VAL A 56 28.13 58.30 -30.36
C VAL A 56 27.10 59.27 -30.92
N GLU A 57 26.73 59.14 -32.20
CA GLU A 57 25.70 59.98 -32.82
C GLU A 57 24.34 59.82 -32.15
N TRP A 58 24.01 58.59 -31.73
CA TRP A 58 22.81 58.31 -30.97
C TRP A 58 22.82 58.98 -29.59
N LEU A 59 23.93 58.89 -28.85
CA LEU A 59 24.09 59.58 -27.55
C LEU A 59 23.95 61.10 -27.70
N LYS A 60 24.55 61.67 -28.75
CA LYS A 60 24.47 63.10 -29.04
C LYS A 60 23.04 63.55 -29.35
N ARG A 61 22.32 62.82 -30.21
CA ARG A 61 20.92 63.12 -30.57
C ARG A 61 19.95 62.97 -29.40
N SER A 62 20.18 61.97 -28.55
CA SER A 62 19.30 61.66 -27.41
C SER A 62 19.63 62.45 -26.14
N GLY A 63 20.78 63.14 -26.08
CA GLY A 63 21.21 63.90 -24.91
C GLY A 63 21.57 63.02 -23.70
N ARG A 64 21.90 61.74 -23.92
CA ARG A 64 22.02 60.74 -22.85
C ARG A 64 23.44 60.51 -22.31
N GLY A 65 24.25 61.57 -22.37
CA GLY A 65 25.59 61.60 -21.77
C GLY A 65 26.71 61.18 -22.71
N ARG A 66 27.81 60.69 -22.12
CA ARG A 66 29.07 60.37 -22.81
C ARG A 66 29.51 58.95 -22.48
N ALA A 67 30.16 58.30 -23.42
CA ALA A 67 30.80 56.99 -23.27
C ALA A 67 32.04 56.92 -24.15
N THR A 68 32.99 56.08 -23.78
CA THR A 68 34.15 55.72 -24.60
C THR A 68 33.84 54.40 -25.30
N PHE A 69 34.22 54.31 -26.57
CA PHE A 69 34.07 53.10 -27.38
C PHE A 69 35.43 52.57 -27.80
N LEU A 70 35.62 51.26 -27.70
CA LEU A 70 36.85 50.53 -28.03
C LEU A 70 36.59 49.65 -29.26
N PRO A 71 36.74 50.20 -30.47
CA PRO A 71 36.53 49.46 -31.72
C PRO A 71 37.63 48.43 -31.96
N LEU A 72 37.27 47.15 -32.11
CA LEU A 72 38.23 46.05 -32.22
C LEU A 72 39.06 46.06 -33.52
N ASP A 73 38.51 46.63 -34.59
CA ASP A 73 39.15 46.82 -35.88
C ASP A 73 40.19 47.95 -35.91
N LEU A 74 40.13 48.88 -34.95
CA LEU A 74 41.02 50.04 -34.88
C LEU A 74 41.94 50.02 -33.64
N ILE A 75 41.50 49.41 -32.54
CA ILE A 75 42.26 49.41 -31.28
C ILE A 75 43.48 48.51 -31.37
N GLU A 76 44.65 49.10 -31.16
CA GLU A 76 45.91 48.36 -31.09
C GLU A 76 46.28 48.08 -29.64
N ALA A 77 46.83 46.89 -29.42
CA ALA A 77 47.47 46.55 -28.16
C ALA A 77 48.58 47.56 -27.87
N ARG A 78 48.60 48.09 -26.65
CA ARG A 78 49.65 49.04 -26.25
C ARG A 78 50.99 48.30 -26.19
N GLU A 79 52.05 48.95 -26.66
CA GLU A 79 53.40 48.41 -26.58
C GLU A 79 53.75 48.02 -25.14
N THR A 80 54.37 46.84 -24.99
CA THR A 80 54.86 46.37 -23.70
C THR A 80 55.95 47.30 -23.17
N PRO A 81 55.99 47.57 -21.85
CA PRO A 81 57.02 48.42 -21.26
C PRO A 81 58.44 47.96 -21.63
N SER A 82 59.33 48.93 -21.85
CA SER A 82 60.76 48.64 -22.05
C SER A 82 61.30 47.87 -20.85
N ARG A 83 62.12 46.83 -21.10
CA ARG A 83 62.69 45.95 -20.05
C ARG A 83 61.65 45.20 -19.21
N LEU A 84 60.47 44.91 -19.76
CA LEU A 84 59.41 44.14 -19.07
C LEU A 84 59.94 42.83 -18.45
N ALA A 85 60.76 42.06 -19.18
CA ALA A 85 61.29 40.79 -18.69
C ALA A 85 62.27 40.93 -17.50
N GLU A 86 62.93 42.06 -17.34
CA GLU A 86 63.78 42.38 -16.17
C GLU A 86 62.92 42.88 -15.01
N MET A 87 61.91 43.70 -15.33
CA MET A 87 60.95 44.25 -14.37
C MET A 87 60.14 43.14 -13.68
N LEU A 88 59.66 42.15 -14.44
CA LEU A 88 58.91 41.00 -13.90
C LEU A 88 59.73 40.12 -12.95
N ARG A 89 61.06 40.24 -12.94
CA ARG A 89 61.94 39.51 -12.00
C ARG A 89 62.27 40.32 -10.75
N GLN A 90 61.85 41.58 -10.68
CA GLN A 90 62.12 42.41 -9.52
C GLN A 90 61.29 41.94 -8.33
N PRO A 91 61.85 41.95 -7.10
CA PRO A 91 61.10 41.61 -5.90
C PRO A 91 59.83 42.46 -5.77
N GLY A 92 58.72 41.83 -5.38
CA GLY A 92 57.43 42.51 -5.19
C GLY A 92 56.63 42.78 -6.47
N VAL A 93 57.10 42.35 -7.65
CA VAL A 93 56.31 42.40 -8.89
C VAL A 93 55.51 41.11 -9.06
N ILE A 94 54.20 41.25 -9.30
CA ILE A 94 53.27 40.13 -9.43
C ILE A 94 53.12 39.73 -10.89
N GLY A 95 52.91 40.70 -11.78
CA GLY A 95 52.69 40.43 -13.19
C GLY A 95 52.13 41.61 -13.97
N VAL A 96 51.85 41.39 -15.26
CA VAL A 96 51.13 42.36 -16.08
C VAL A 96 49.63 42.21 -15.83
N ALA A 97 48.92 43.31 -15.63
CA ALA A 97 47.50 43.29 -15.29
C ALA A 97 46.64 42.56 -16.34
N ALA A 98 46.98 42.69 -17.63
CA ALA A 98 46.30 41.97 -18.71
C ALA A 98 46.43 40.44 -18.64
N ASP A 99 47.44 39.91 -17.95
CA ASP A 99 47.66 38.47 -17.77
C ASP A 99 46.99 37.93 -16.50
N LEU A 100 46.50 38.83 -15.63
CA LEU A 100 45.84 38.50 -14.35
C LEU A 100 44.31 38.54 -14.43
N VAL A 101 43.76 38.75 -15.63
CA VAL A 101 42.32 38.77 -15.91
C VAL A 101 41.94 37.72 -16.95
N ARG A 102 40.75 37.13 -16.82
CA ARG A 102 40.15 36.24 -17.83
C ARG A 102 39.20 37.03 -18.71
N TYR A 103 39.24 36.78 -20.01
CA TYR A 103 38.40 37.41 -21.03
C TYR A 103 38.34 36.57 -22.30
N ASP A 104 37.38 36.85 -23.19
CA ASP A 104 37.29 36.21 -24.51
C ASP A 104 38.47 36.64 -25.41
N PRO A 105 39.22 35.71 -26.04
CA PRO A 105 40.31 36.05 -26.95
C PRO A 105 39.96 37.07 -28.05
N LYS A 106 38.69 37.17 -28.45
CA LYS A 106 38.21 38.17 -29.43
C LYS A 106 38.48 39.61 -29.00
N ILE A 107 38.54 39.90 -27.70
CA ILE A 107 38.73 41.26 -27.18
C ILE A 107 40.17 41.52 -26.71
N THR A 108 41.12 40.66 -27.08
CA THR A 108 42.53 40.75 -26.63
C THR A 108 43.14 42.12 -26.85
N ASN A 109 42.93 42.73 -28.01
CA ASN A 109 43.49 44.04 -28.32
C ASN A 109 42.98 45.13 -27.37
N ALA A 110 41.67 45.12 -27.05
CA ALA A 110 41.09 46.07 -26.10
C ALA A 110 41.65 45.87 -24.68
N ILE A 111 41.79 44.62 -24.23
CA ILE A 111 42.33 44.35 -22.88
C ILE A 111 43.80 44.70 -22.79
N ARG A 112 44.61 44.35 -23.80
CA ARG A 112 46.04 44.70 -23.85
C ARG A 112 46.24 46.21 -24.01
N HIS A 113 45.34 46.92 -24.68
CA HIS A 113 45.37 48.38 -24.73
C HIS A 113 45.21 49.02 -23.34
N LEU A 114 44.24 48.53 -22.56
CA LEU A 114 43.93 49.07 -21.24
C LEU A 114 44.91 48.63 -20.15
N LEU A 115 45.30 47.35 -20.15
CA LEU A 115 46.01 46.69 -19.05
C LEU A 115 47.38 46.13 -19.45
N GLY A 116 47.76 46.13 -20.73
CA GLY A 116 49.01 45.52 -21.21
C GLY A 116 50.27 46.29 -20.82
N ALA A 117 50.15 47.59 -20.54
CA ALA A 117 51.24 48.43 -20.02
C ALA A 117 51.11 48.70 -18.51
N VAL A 118 50.26 47.94 -17.81
CA VAL A 118 50.05 48.06 -16.37
C VAL A 118 50.67 46.87 -15.64
N VAL A 119 51.50 47.15 -14.64
CA VAL A 119 52.22 46.16 -13.85
C VAL A 119 51.66 46.15 -12.43
N VAL A 120 51.24 44.98 -11.97
CA VAL A 120 50.75 44.78 -10.62
C VAL A 120 51.94 44.51 -9.68
N CYS A 121 52.00 45.25 -8.59
CA CYS A 121 53.01 45.18 -7.54
C CYS A 121 52.34 44.82 -6.21
N GLN A 122 53.14 44.29 -5.28
CA GLN A 122 52.67 43.94 -3.94
C GLN A 122 52.26 45.19 -3.14
N ASP A 123 53.09 46.24 -3.17
CA ASP A 123 52.95 47.45 -2.36
C ASP A 123 53.43 48.71 -3.08
N LEU A 124 53.10 49.88 -2.51
CA LEU A 124 53.44 51.19 -3.06
C LEU A 124 54.95 51.44 -3.08
N ASP A 125 55.68 50.96 -2.06
CA ASP A 125 57.13 51.10 -1.98
C ASP A 125 57.84 50.39 -3.13
N THR A 126 57.33 49.23 -3.55
CA THR A 126 57.81 48.50 -4.73
C THR A 126 57.57 49.29 -6.00
N ALA A 127 56.37 49.84 -6.19
CA ALA A 127 56.06 50.68 -7.35
C ALA A 127 56.99 51.90 -7.45
N ILE A 128 57.21 52.61 -6.33
CA ILE A 128 58.11 53.78 -6.26
C ILE A 128 59.57 53.38 -6.53
N ARG A 129 60.03 52.24 -5.98
CA ARG A 129 61.38 51.72 -6.21
C ARG A 129 61.63 51.45 -7.69
N LEU A 130 60.67 50.82 -8.38
CA LEU A 130 60.78 50.49 -9.80
C LEU A 130 60.85 51.74 -10.67
N GLU A 131 59.97 52.71 -10.43
CA GLU A 131 59.95 53.99 -11.15
C GLU A 131 61.27 54.76 -10.98
N ARG A 132 61.81 54.81 -9.75
CA ARG A 132 63.13 55.42 -9.45
C ARG A 132 64.29 54.68 -10.12
N SER A 133 64.17 53.38 -10.31
CA SER A 133 65.18 52.54 -10.98
C SER A 133 65.16 52.66 -12.51
N GLY A 134 64.27 53.50 -13.06
CA GLY A 134 64.18 53.78 -14.49
C GLY A 134 63.26 52.84 -15.27
N TYR A 135 62.51 51.97 -14.59
CA TYR A 135 61.45 51.19 -15.24
C TYR A 135 60.23 52.10 -15.48
N ARG A 136 59.93 52.38 -16.75
CA ARG A 136 58.81 53.22 -17.15
C ARG A 136 57.60 52.34 -17.46
N ALA A 137 56.67 52.25 -16.51
CA ALA A 137 55.38 51.58 -16.67
C ALA A 137 54.33 52.23 -15.78
N ARG A 138 53.06 51.88 -16.00
CA ARG A 138 52.02 52.20 -15.02
C ARG A 138 52.02 51.09 -13.98
N PHE A 139 52.27 51.41 -12.73
CA PHE A 139 52.24 50.44 -11.63
C PHE A 139 50.93 50.55 -10.87
N VAL A 140 50.40 49.42 -10.43
CA VAL A 140 49.26 49.33 -9.51
C VAL A 140 49.59 48.37 -8.39
N THR A 141 49.21 48.68 -7.15
CA THR A 141 49.40 47.79 -6.00
C THR A 141 48.20 46.87 -5.81
N LEU A 142 48.32 45.84 -4.96
CA LEU A 142 47.18 45.01 -4.54
C LEU A 142 46.09 45.82 -3.80
N GLU A 143 46.49 46.89 -3.10
CA GLU A 143 45.58 47.80 -2.39
C GLU A 143 44.99 48.90 -3.29
N GLY A 144 45.37 48.94 -4.57
CA GLY A 144 44.79 49.83 -5.58
C GLY A 144 45.44 51.22 -5.68
N GLU A 145 46.60 51.45 -5.07
CA GLU A 145 47.40 52.64 -5.38
C GLU A 145 48.02 52.54 -6.78
N LEU A 146 48.14 53.67 -7.46
CA LEU A 146 48.69 53.77 -8.81
C LEU A 146 49.90 54.68 -8.84
N VAL A 147 50.92 54.27 -9.59
CA VAL A 147 52.05 55.12 -9.97
C VAL A 147 52.11 55.18 -11.50
N THR A 148 52.03 56.38 -12.06
CA THR A 148 52.12 56.58 -13.51
C THR A 148 53.58 56.73 -13.96
N PRO A 149 53.90 56.48 -15.25
CA PRO A 149 55.27 56.65 -15.79
C PRO A 149 55.86 58.07 -15.68
N HIS A 150 55.05 59.07 -15.30
CA HIS A 150 55.46 60.46 -15.10
C HIS A 150 55.52 60.83 -13.61
N GLY A 151 55.49 59.84 -12.72
CA GLY A 151 55.64 60.01 -11.27
C GLY A 151 54.40 60.49 -10.54
N ALA A 152 53.24 60.61 -11.19
CA ALA A 152 52.00 60.90 -10.49
C ALA A 152 51.54 59.67 -9.69
N ILE A 153 51.25 59.86 -8.41
CA ILE A 153 50.79 58.83 -7.48
C ILE A 153 49.31 59.09 -7.17
N THR A 154 48.47 58.06 -7.28
CA THR A 154 47.05 58.11 -6.91
C THR A 154 46.78 57.04 -5.87
N GLY A 155 46.12 57.41 -4.77
CA GLY A 155 45.77 56.47 -3.68
C GLY A 155 44.75 57.09 -2.73
N GLY A 156 44.25 56.29 -1.79
CA GLY A 156 43.27 56.71 -0.78
C GLY A 156 42.25 55.62 -0.46
N SER A 157 41.40 55.85 0.55
CA SER A 157 40.39 54.88 0.96
C SER A 157 39.19 54.86 0.00
N VAL A 158 38.97 53.76 -0.71
CA VAL A 158 37.77 53.54 -1.54
C VAL A 158 36.65 53.01 -0.64
N LYS A 159 35.63 53.84 -0.35
CA LYS A 159 34.49 53.46 0.52
C LYS A 159 33.43 52.60 -0.18
N SER A 160 33.47 52.46 -1.50
CA SER A 160 32.52 51.67 -2.26
C SER A 160 33.17 50.42 -2.81
N GLN A 161 32.63 49.25 -2.50
CA GLN A 161 32.98 48.03 -3.24
C GLN A 161 32.78 48.28 -4.72
N GLY A 162 33.83 47.99 -5.46
CA GLY A 162 34.00 48.37 -6.84
C GLY A 162 33.06 47.65 -7.81
N LEU A 163 33.02 48.12 -9.06
CA LEU A 163 32.10 47.62 -10.08
C LEU A 163 32.37 46.16 -10.42
N LEU A 164 33.63 45.73 -10.44
CA LEU A 164 33.99 44.33 -10.72
C LEU A 164 33.47 43.41 -9.60
N HIS A 165 33.66 43.82 -8.34
CA HIS A 165 33.18 43.08 -7.17
C HIS A 165 31.68 42.86 -7.21
N ARG A 166 30.92 43.93 -7.50
CA ARG A 166 29.47 43.85 -7.61
C ARG A 166 29.03 42.94 -8.76
N THR A 167 29.70 43.00 -9.91
CA THR A 167 29.36 42.14 -11.06
C THR A 167 29.61 40.67 -10.74
N ARG A 168 30.71 40.35 -10.07
CA ARG A 168 31.00 38.99 -9.61
C ARG A 168 29.98 38.51 -8.57
N GLU A 169 29.69 39.34 -7.58
CA GLU A 169 28.71 39.02 -6.52
C GLU A 169 27.31 38.78 -7.10
N ILE A 170 26.86 39.62 -8.03
CA ILE A 170 25.58 39.43 -8.73
C ILE A 170 25.57 38.10 -9.49
N ARG A 171 26.66 37.74 -10.19
CA ARG A 171 26.75 36.48 -10.93
C ARG A 171 26.71 35.28 -9.99
N GLU A 172 27.43 35.35 -8.88
CA GLU A 172 27.44 34.28 -7.87
C GLU A 172 26.05 34.10 -7.24
N LEU A 173 25.40 35.20 -6.85
CA LEU A 173 24.04 35.17 -6.32
C LEU A 173 23.03 34.65 -7.34
N ALA A 174 23.17 35.00 -8.62
CA ALA A 174 22.31 34.49 -9.69
C ALA A 174 22.47 32.97 -9.89
N ASN A 175 23.71 32.47 -9.84
CA ASN A 175 23.99 31.02 -9.92
C ASN A 175 23.41 30.28 -8.71
N GLN A 176 23.55 30.86 -7.52
CA GLN A 176 22.96 30.30 -6.30
C GLN A 176 21.44 30.28 -6.39
N LEU A 177 20.81 31.37 -6.85
CA LEU A 177 19.36 31.45 -7.03
C LEU A 177 18.86 30.36 -7.99
N ALA A 178 19.49 30.21 -9.15
CA ALA A 178 19.12 29.17 -10.12
C ALA A 178 19.25 27.75 -9.52
N ALA A 179 20.28 27.50 -8.70
CA ALA A 179 20.44 26.23 -8.01
C ALA A 179 19.35 26.00 -6.94
N TRP A 180 18.89 27.05 -6.26
CA TRP A 180 17.79 26.98 -5.31
C TRP A 180 16.45 26.74 -5.99
N GLU A 181 16.18 27.42 -7.11
CA GLU A 181 14.96 27.23 -7.91
C GLU A 181 14.84 25.78 -8.43
N GLU A 182 15.94 25.19 -8.92
CA GLU A 182 15.93 23.78 -9.36
C GLU A 182 15.66 22.82 -8.19
N ARG A 183 16.24 23.09 -7.02
CA ARG A 183 15.99 22.28 -5.80
C ARG A 183 14.54 22.40 -5.34
N GLU A 184 13.98 23.61 -5.34
CA GLU A 184 12.57 23.84 -4.98
C GLU A 184 11.65 23.06 -5.93
N ALA A 185 11.89 23.12 -7.24
CA ALA A 185 11.12 22.37 -8.24
C ALA A 185 11.24 20.84 -8.06
N ALA A 186 12.41 20.35 -7.65
CA ALA A 186 12.60 18.92 -7.35
C ALA A 186 11.81 18.49 -6.11
N VAL A 187 11.91 19.26 -5.01
CA VAL A 187 11.18 18.97 -3.76
C VAL A 187 9.67 19.07 -3.97
N ALA A 188 9.19 20.05 -4.73
CA ALA A 188 7.76 20.18 -5.06
C ALA A 188 7.22 18.94 -5.79
N ARG A 189 7.99 18.38 -6.74
CA ARG A 189 7.63 17.14 -7.44
C ARG A 189 7.57 15.93 -6.49
N GLU A 190 8.52 15.83 -5.57
CA GLU A 190 8.55 14.75 -4.58
C GLU A 190 7.37 14.83 -3.61
N VAL A 191 7.00 16.04 -3.16
CA VAL A 191 5.83 16.26 -2.30
C VAL A 191 4.54 15.83 -2.98
N GLU A 192 4.34 16.17 -4.26
CA GLU A 192 3.15 15.75 -5.00
C GLU A 192 3.11 14.23 -5.21
N ALA A 193 4.25 13.59 -5.51
CA ALA A 193 4.33 12.13 -5.60
C ALA A 193 3.98 11.43 -4.28
N LEU A 194 4.49 11.95 -3.15
CA LEU A 194 4.16 11.43 -1.82
C LEU A 194 2.69 11.64 -1.45
N ARG A 195 2.09 12.79 -1.82
CA ARG A 195 0.66 13.05 -1.61
C ARG A 195 -0.21 12.02 -2.33
N GLU A 196 0.11 11.71 -3.58
CA GLU A 196 -0.59 10.68 -4.35
C GLU A 196 -0.44 9.29 -3.73
N GLN A 197 0.77 8.91 -3.31
CA GLN A 197 0.99 7.63 -2.62
C GLN A 197 0.19 7.53 -1.31
N VAL A 198 0.14 8.61 -0.51
CA VAL A 198 -0.66 8.65 0.72
C VAL A 198 -2.15 8.51 0.41
N ALA A 199 -2.65 9.17 -0.64
CA ALA A 199 -4.05 9.03 -1.07
C ALA A 199 -4.36 7.58 -1.48
N GLN A 200 -3.51 6.95 -2.29
CA GLN A 200 -3.66 5.56 -2.71
C GLN A 200 -3.65 4.61 -1.51
N LEU A 201 -2.68 4.76 -0.60
CA LEU A 201 -2.60 3.94 0.63
C LEU A 201 -3.86 4.09 1.50
N ARG A 202 -4.40 5.31 1.64
CA ARG A 202 -5.65 5.54 2.37
C ARG A 202 -6.83 4.82 1.74
N THR A 203 -6.97 4.89 0.41
CA THR A 203 -8.07 4.18 -0.27
C THR A 203 -7.94 2.66 -0.13
N THR A 204 -6.72 2.13 -0.22
CA THR A 204 -6.44 0.70 -0.02
C THR A 204 -6.74 0.26 1.40
N ALA A 205 -6.32 1.04 2.41
CA ALA A 205 -6.63 0.79 3.80
C ALA A 205 -8.15 0.77 4.06
N GLN A 206 -8.89 1.71 3.48
CA GLN A 206 -10.35 1.75 3.61
C GLN A 206 -11.02 0.53 2.97
N LYS A 207 -10.57 0.10 1.78
CA LYS A 207 -11.05 -1.13 1.13
C LYS A 207 -10.77 -2.37 1.97
N LEU A 208 -9.55 -2.51 2.50
CA LEU A 208 -9.18 -3.62 3.37
C LEU A 208 -10.02 -3.64 4.64
N ALA A 209 -10.22 -2.49 5.30
CA ALA A 209 -11.07 -2.38 6.46
C ALA A 209 -12.52 -2.83 6.17
N SER A 210 -13.09 -2.42 5.03
CA SER A 210 -14.42 -2.88 4.61
C SER A 210 -14.46 -4.39 4.30
N SER A 211 -13.39 -4.94 3.74
CA SER A 211 -13.30 -6.39 3.48
C SER A 211 -13.24 -7.19 4.78
N ILE A 212 -12.49 -6.71 5.77
CA ILE A 212 -12.39 -7.35 7.09
C ILE A 212 -13.76 -7.39 7.76
N THR A 213 -14.48 -6.28 7.80
CA THR A 213 -15.81 -6.24 8.43
C THR A 213 -16.81 -7.16 7.72
N THR A 214 -16.77 -7.25 6.38
CA THR A 214 -17.61 -8.22 5.65
C THR A 214 -17.26 -9.66 6.00
N GLN A 215 -15.98 -10.00 6.08
CA GLN A 215 -15.53 -11.35 6.44
C GLN A 215 -15.88 -11.71 7.89
N GLU A 216 -15.80 -10.75 8.82
CA GLU A 216 -16.21 -10.96 10.21
C GLU A 216 -17.72 -11.27 10.32
N ILE A 217 -18.56 -10.56 9.56
CA ILE A 217 -20.01 -10.83 9.50
C ILE A 217 -20.28 -12.22 8.93
N GLU A 218 -19.61 -12.60 7.85
CA GLU A 218 -19.74 -13.94 7.26
C GLU A 218 -19.28 -15.04 8.21
N ALA A 219 -18.14 -14.85 8.87
CA ALA A 219 -17.63 -15.80 9.86
C ALA A 219 -18.60 -15.94 11.05
N ALA A 220 -19.20 -14.85 11.53
CA ALA A 220 -20.19 -14.89 12.59
C ALA A 220 -21.46 -15.65 12.18
N ARG A 221 -21.93 -15.45 10.94
CA ARG A 221 -23.07 -16.21 10.39
C ARG A 221 -22.75 -17.70 10.30
N ALA A 222 -21.61 -18.05 9.70
CA ALA A 222 -21.19 -19.45 9.57
C ALA A 222 -21.05 -20.15 10.93
N ARG A 223 -20.55 -19.46 11.96
CA ARG A 223 -20.49 -19.99 13.34
C ARG A 223 -21.88 -20.28 13.91
N LYS A 224 -22.83 -19.36 13.72
CA LYS A 224 -24.21 -19.55 14.18
C LYS A 224 -24.90 -20.71 13.45
N ASP A 225 -24.70 -20.82 12.15
CA ASP A 225 -25.26 -21.92 11.36
C ASP A 225 -24.66 -23.27 11.81
N LEU A 226 -23.36 -23.32 12.10
CA LEU A 226 -22.69 -24.49 12.65
C LEU A 226 -23.30 -24.91 13.99
N GLU A 227 -23.54 -23.95 14.89
CA GLU A 227 -24.14 -24.21 16.21
C GLU A 227 -25.55 -24.83 16.08
N VAL A 228 -26.39 -24.30 15.18
CA VAL A 228 -27.72 -24.85 14.89
C VAL A 228 -27.63 -26.27 14.33
N VAL A 229 -26.69 -26.53 13.42
CA VAL A 229 -26.49 -27.87 12.85
C VAL A 229 -25.99 -28.85 13.91
N GLN A 230 -25.08 -28.43 14.78
CA GLN A 230 -24.59 -29.25 15.90
C GLN A 230 -25.70 -29.60 16.88
N GLN A 231 -26.58 -28.65 17.22
CA GLN A 231 -27.73 -28.91 18.08
C GLN A 231 -28.68 -29.95 17.46
N LYS A 232 -29.04 -29.77 16.18
CA LYS A 232 -29.88 -30.74 15.45
C LYS A 232 -29.24 -32.12 15.36
N PHE A 233 -27.93 -32.17 15.15
CA PHE A 233 -27.19 -33.42 15.12
C PHE A 233 -27.24 -34.13 16.48
N ALA A 234 -27.02 -33.41 17.58
CA ALA A 234 -27.12 -33.95 18.93
C ALA A 234 -28.54 -34.47 19.26
N GLU A 235 -29.59 -33.72 18.88
CA GLU A 235 -30.98 -34.16 19.03
C GLU A 235 -31.27 -35.45 18.25
N LYS A 236 -30.82 -35.53 17.00
CA LYS A 236 -30.97 -36.74 16.18
C LYS A 236 -30.20 -37.92 16.75
N GLN A 237 -29.00 -37.69 17.27
CA GLN A 237 -28.21 -38.73 17.88
C GLN A 237 -28.85 -39.26 19.16
N ALA A 238 -29.39 -38.39 20.02
CA ALA A 238 -30.16 -38.80 21.19
C ALA A 238 -31.42 -39.61 20.80
N SER A 239 -32.15 -39.17 19.76
CA SER A 239 -33.31 -39.90 19.24
C SER A 239 -32.93 -41.28 18.68
N LEU A 240 -31.77 -41.40 18.03
CA LEU A 240 -31.26 -42.68 17.54
C LEU A 240 -31.02 -43.64 18.71
N THR A 241 -30.32 -43.19 19.75
CA THR A 241 -30.05 -44.00 20.95
C THR A 241 -31.34 -44.52 21.60
N VAL A 242 -32.38 -43.68 21.71
CA VAL A 242 -33.68 -44.09 22.27
C VAL A 242 -34.36 -45.14 21.37
N LEU A 243 -34.31 -44.97 20.05
CA LEU A 243 -34.86 -45.94 19.10
C LEU A 243 -34.12 -47.28 19.14
N GLU A 244 -32.79 -47.25 19.26
CA GLU A 244 -31.96 -48.44 19.41
C GLU A 244 -32.28 -49.20 20.70
N GLN A 245 -32.42 -48.50 21.83
CA GLN A 245 -32.85 -49.11 23.09
C GLN A 245 -34.24 -49.72 22.99
N ARG A 246 -35.18 -49.03 22.33
CA ARG A 246 -36.53 -49.55 22.10
C ARG A 246 -36.52 -50.79 21.21
N ARG A 247 -35.69 -50.79 20.16
CA ARG A 247 -35.50 -51.95 19.28
C ARG A 247 -35.00 -53.15 20.08
N ALA A 248 -33.96 -52.97 20.89
CA ALA A 248 -33.41 -54.03 21.73
C ALA A 248 -34.46 -54.63 22.69
N ARG A 249 -35.27 -53.79 23.35
CA ARG A 249 -36.35 -54.27 24.22
C ARG A 249 -37.41 -55.08 23.47
N LEU A 250 -37.81 -54.63 22.28
CA LEU A 250 -38.77 -55.36 21.44
C LEU A 250 -38.18 -56.68 20.94
N GLU A 251 -36.89 -56.74 20.63
CA GLU A 251 -36.19 -57.97 20.27
C GLU A 251 -36.19 -58.98 21.43
N GLU A 252 -35.94 -58.53 22.67
CA GLU A 252 -36.04 -59.37 23.87
C GLU A 252 -37.46 -59.87 24.13
N GLU A 253 -38.47 -58.98 24.03
CA GLU A 253 -39.88 -59.33 24.22
C GLU A 253 -40.35 -60.34 23.16
N LEU A 254 -39.96 -60.13 21.89
CA LEU A 254 -40.24 -61.08 20.81
C LEU A 254 -39.60 -62.45 21.08
N ALA A 255 -38.36 -62.48 21.59
CA ALA A 255 -37.68 -63.71 21.93
C ALA A 255 -38.38 -64.46 23.08
N LEU A 256 -38.85 -63.73 24.10
CA LEU A 256 -39.64 -64.31 25.19
C LEU A 256 -40.98 -64.86 24.68
N GLN A 257 -41.70 -64.08 23.88
CA GLN A 257 -42.98 -64.52 23.31
C GLN A 257 -42.82 -65.78 22.46
N ARG A 258 -41.77 -65.86 21.64
CA ARG A 258 -41.45 -67.08 20.87
C ARG A 258 -41.23 -68.28 21.78
N ARG A 259 -40.43 -68.16 22.84
CA ARG A 259 -40.25 -69.25 23.82
C ARG A 259 -41.57 -69.69 24.45
N THR A 260 -42.39 -68.74 24.92
CA THR A 260 -43.70 -69.07 25.50
C THR A 260 -44.65 -69.70 24.50
N PHE A 261 -44.58 -69.29 23.22
CA PHE A 261 -45.35 -69.90 22.15
C PHE A 261 -44.89 -71.34 21.90
N ASP A 262 -43.59 -71.59 21.84
CA ASP A 262 -43.03 -72.93 21.66
C ASP A 262 -43.43 -73.84 22.84
N GLU A 263 -43.27 -73.40 24.09
CA GLU A 263 -43.67 -74.14 25.29
C GLU A 263 -45.18 -74.46 25.33
N THR A 264 -46.03 -73.48 24.98
CA THR A 264 -47.49 -73.69 24.95
C THR A 264 -47.90 -74.60 23.80
N SER A 265 -47.23 -74.52 22.65
CA SER A 265 -47.42 -75.41 21.50
C SER A 265 -47.05 -76.86 21.86
N GLU A 266 -45.90 -77.07 22.51
CA GLU A 266 -45.49 -78.39 23.02
C GLU A 266 -46.49 -78.94 24.03
N ARG A 267 -46.96 -78.11 24.97
CA ARG A 267 -47.97 -78.52 25.96
C ARG A 267 -49.32 -78.86 25.32
N LEU A 268 -49.74 -78.10 24.31
CA LEU A 268 -50.94 -78.41 23.52
C LEU A 268 -50.78 -79.72 22.76
N ALA A 269 -49.61 -80.00 22.19
CA ALA A 269 -49.33 -81.27 21.54
C ALA A 269 -49.38 -82.45 22.52
N ALA A 270 -48.80 -82.29 23.72
CA ALA A 270 -48.85 -83.28 24.79
C ALA A 270 -50.29 -83.57 25.25
N LEU A 271 -51.07 -82.52 25.57
CA LEU A 271 -52.48 -82.66 25.96
C LEU A 271 -53.35 -83.30 24.86
N ARG A 272 -53.10 -82.97 23.60
CA ARG A 272 -53.76 -83.66 22.47
C ARG A 272 -53.42 -85.14 22.45
N GLY A 273 -52.16 -85.49 22.69
CA GLY A 273 -51.72 -86.88 22.86
C GLY A 273 -52.44 -87.59 24.02
N GLU A 274 -52.54 -86.95 25.18
CA GLU A 274 -53.29 -87.47 26.33
C GLU A 274 -54.77 -87.67 26.02
N ILE A 275 -55.42 -86.70 25.35
CA ILE A 275 -56.82 -86.82 24.92
C ILE A 275 -56.98 -88.03 23.99
N THR A 276 -56.11 -88.19 22.99
CA THR A 276 -56.19 -89.36 22.09
C THR A 276 -56.00 -90.68 22.83
N GLN A 277 -55.11 -90.74 23.82
CA GLN A 277 -54.95 -91.93 24.66
C GLN A 277 -56.20 -92.21 25.50
N LEU A 278 -56.78 -91.18 26.12
CA LEU A 278 -58.01 -91.32 26.89
C LEU A 278 -59.21 -91.71 26.02
N GLU A 279 -59.30 -91.21 24.78
CA GLU A 279 -60.31 -91.61 23.80
C GLU A 279 -60.14 -93.08 23.39
N GLU A 280 -58.90 -93.54 23.17
CA GLU A 280 -58.59 -94.95 22.91
C GLU A 280 -58.92 -95.84 24.11
N GLU A 281 -58.60 -95.41 25.33
CA GLU A 281 -58.95 -96.12 26.57
C GLU A 281 -60.46 -96.16 26.79
N LEU A 282 -61.17 -95.06 26.56
CA LEU A 282 -62.63 -94.99 26.64
C LEU A 282 -63.26 -95.94 25.62
N SER A 283 -62.81 -95.91 24.36
CA SER A 283 -63.29 -96.82 23.32
C SER A 283 -63.04 -98.29 23.65
N ARG A 284 -61.87 -98.60 24.25
CA ARG A 284 -61.57 -99.95 24.76
C ARG A 284 -62.51 -100.35 25.89
N CYS A 285 -62.72 -99.48 26.87
CA CYS A 285 -63.59 -99.72 28.01
C CYS A 285 -65.06 -99.86 27.59
N GLU A 286 -65.52 -99.06 26.62
CA GLU A 286 -66.84 -99.17 25.99
C GLU A 286 -66.99 -100.50 25.24
N SER A 287 -65.95 -100.93 24.52
CA SER A 287 -65.92 -102.23 23.85
C SER A 287 -65.98 -103.38 24.85
N GLU A 288 -65.21 -103.32 25.93
CA GLU A 288 -65.24 -104.30 27.03
C GLU A 288 -66.59 -104.32 27.76
N SER A 289 -67.19 -103.15 28.02
CA SER A 289 -68.52 -103.03 28.62
C SER A 289 -69.59 -103.62 27.71
N SER A 290 -69.53 -103.33 26.41
CA SER A 290 -70.45 -103.90 25.41
C SER A 290 -70.30 -105.42 25.31
N GLN A 291 -69.07 -105.95 25.34
CA GLN A 291 -68.81 -107.39 25.39
C GLN A 291 -69.37 -108.02 26.67
N ARG A 292 -69.15 -107.42 27.84
CA ARG A 292 -69.71 -107.91 29.11
C ARG A 292 -71.23 -107.86 29.14
N GLN A 293 -71.85 -106.84 28.55
CA GLN A 293 -73.31 -106.75 28.40
C GLN A 293 -73.86 -107.84 27.49
N LEU A 294 -73.16 -108.13 26.38
CA LEU A 294 -73.48 -109.27 25.51
C LEU A 294 -73.35 -110.61 26.24
N GLU A 295 -72.26 -110.84 26.97
CA GLU A 295 -72.08 -112.05 27.79
C GLU A 295 -73.16 -112.20 28.88
N LEU A 296 -73.54 -111.10 29.55
CA LEU A 296 -74.64 -111.08 30.52
C LEU A 296 -76.00 -111.37 29.86
N ALA A 297 -76.25 -110.82 28.67
CA ALA A 297 -77.45 -111.10 27.90
C ALA A 297 -77.52 -112.57 27.45
N GLU A 298 -76.39 -113.19 27.13
CA GLU A 298 -76.30 -114.62 26.84
C GLU A 298 -76.53 -115.48 28.10
N ARG A 299 -75.99 -115.09 29.26
CA ARG A 299 -76.26 -115.77 30.54
C ARG A 299 -77.73 -115.66 30.97
N MET A 300 -78.37 -114.52 30.74
CA MET A 300 -79.80 -114.31 30.99
C MET A 300 -80.68 -115.17 30.06
N ARG A 301 -80.30 -115.35 28.78
CA ARG A 301 -81.01 -116.27 27.87
C ARG A 301 -80.85 -117.75 28.22
N GLY A 302 -79.83 -118.11 28.99
CA GLY A 302 -79.59 -119.49 29.45
C GLY A 302 -80.32 -119.88 30.75
N GLY A 303 -80.66 -118.90 31.60
CA GLY A 303 -81.26 -119.16 32.93
C GLY A 303 -82.78 -119.35 32.94
N ASP A 304 -83.50 -118.79 31.96
CA ASP A 304 -84.94 -118.54 32.09
C ASP A 304 -85.87 -119.62 31.50
N ARG A 305 -85.42 -120.89 31.40
CA ARG A 305 -86.23 -122.01 30.87
C ARG A 305 -86.69 -123.04 31.91
N ARG A 306 -86.57 -122.76 33.22
CA ARG A 306 -87.00 -123.70 34.28
C ARG A 306 -87.56 -122.99 35.52
N ALA A 307 -88.66 -122.27 35.38
CA ALA A 307 -89.60 -122.03 36.49
C ALA A 307 -90.89 -121.44 35.93
N ASP A 308 -91.88 -122.30 35.70
CA ASP A 308 -93.22 -121.91 35.25
C ASP A 308 -94.22 -122.56 36.22
N GLN A 309 -94.95 -121.73 37.00
CA GLN A 309 -96.25 -121.99 37.66
C GLN A 309 -96.68 -120.80 38.58
N GLN A 310 -97.28 -119.76 37.95
CA GLN A 310 -98.52 -118.97 38.25
C GLN A 310 -99.02 -118.63 39.70
N PRO A 311 -99.95 -117.64 39.90
CA PRO A 311 -100.23 -116.36 39.19
C PRO A 311 -100.75 -115.17 40.10
N GLN A 312 -101.13 -114.04 39.45
CA GLN A 312 -102.02 -112.90 39.88
C GLN A 312 -101.43 -111.86 40.86
N ALA A 313 -101.76 -110.57 40.87
CA ALA A 313 -102.46 -109.55 40.06
C ALA A 313 -102.06 -108.19 40.73
N VAL A 314 -102.06 -106.99 40.12
CA VAL A 314 -103.16 -106.00 40.15
C VAL A 314 -102.53 -104.60 39.84
N GLU A 315 -103.17 -103.91 38.89
CA GLU A 315 -103.45 -102.47 38.71
C GLU A 315 -102.56 -101.31 39.23
N ARG A 316 -102.42 -100.30 38.34
CA ARG A 316 -102.73 -98.85 38.48
C ARG A 316 -102.04 -98.05 39.61
N ASP A 317 -101.74 -96.76 39.55
CA ASP A 317 -102.00 -95.67 38.62
C ASP A 317 -101.20 -94.44 39.12
N VAL A 318 -101.08 -93.43 38.25
CA VAL A 318 -101.21 -91.99 38.57
C VAL A 318 -100.06 -91.25 39.32
N ALA A 319 -99.31 -90.50 38.49
CA ALA A 319 -99.26 -89.03 38.42
C ALA A 319 -98.52 -88.16 39.45
N GLY A 320 -98.22 -86.95 38.95
CA GLY A 320 -97.78 -85.77 39.68
C GLY A 320 -96.27 -85.61 39.61
N GLY A 321 -95.67 -84.54 39.08
CA GLY A 321 -96.05 -83.14 38.97
C GLY A 321 -94.71 -82.38 39.05
N GLN A 322 -94.36 -81.57 38.05
CA GLN A 322 -94.27 -80.10 38.16
C GLN A 322 -93.28 -79.55 39.24
N PRO A 323 -92.82 -78.29 39.13
CA PRO A 323 -92.33 -77.56 37.96
C PRO A 323 -91.12 -76.66 38.34
N GLY A 324 -90.64 -75.84 37.40
CA GLY A 324 -90.29 -74.46 37.75
C GLY A 324 -88.85 -73.99 37.52
N PRO A 325 -88.65 -72.66 37.49
CA PRO A 325 -87.99 -71.98 36.36
C PRO A 325 -86.93 -70.93 36.80
N GLY A 326 -86.32 -70.22 35.85
CA GLY A 326 -85.46 -69.07 36.20
C GLY A 326 -84.83 -68.30 35.03
N ARG A 327 -85.59 -67.36 34.47
CA ARG A 327 -85.15 -66.15 33.72
C ARG A 327 -84.43 -65.15 34.69
N PRO A 328 -84.10 -63.89 34.32
CA PRO A 328 -83.38 -63.33 33.15
C PRO A 328 -82.42 -62.17 33.56
N GLY A 329 -81.76 -61.50 32.60
CA GLY A 329 -81.82 -60.03 32.58
C GLY A 329 -80.54 -59.22 32.24
N PRO A 330 -80.68 -58.01 31.65
CA PRO A 330 -79.64 -57.25 30.93
C PRO A 330 -79.29 -55.89 31.58
N ALA A 331 -78.27 -55.15 31.07
CA ALA A 331 -78.21 -53.67 31.18
C ALA A 331 -77.13 -53.01 30.29
N ARG A 332 -77.58 -52.22 29.32
CA ARG A 332 -77.03 -50.89 28.93
C ARG A 332 -77.38 -49.89 30.09
N PRO A 333 -76.84 -48.65 30.22
CA PRO A 333 -76.76 -47.65 29.14
C PRO A 333 -75.59 -46.62 29.33
N PRO A 334 -75.68 -45.30 28.97
CA PRO A 334 -74.65 -44.65 28.13
C PRO A 334 -74.06 -43.37 28.76
N GLY A 335 -73.25 -42.64 27.98
CA GLY A 335 -73.32 -41.18 27.99
C GLY A 335 -72.07 -40.41 28.42
N ALA A 336 -71.67 -39.53 27.50
CA ALA A 336 -71.29 -38.13 27.69
C ALA A 336 -70.02 -37.77 28.47
N GLY A 337 -69.26 -36.84 27.89
CA GLY A 337 -68.41 -35.93 28.65
C GLY A 337 -67.21 -35.44 27.85
N GLY A 338 -67.19 -34.15 27.54
CA GLY A 338 -66.16 -33.50 26.73
C GLY A 338 -64.82 -33.30 27.45
N GLY A 339 -63.87 -32.76 26.68
CA GLY A 339 -62.51 -32.42 27.08
C GLY A 339 -61.66 -32.13 25.86
#